data_AF-A0A9P6ZED3-F1
#
_entry.id   AF-A0A9P6ZED3-F1
#
_cell.length_a   1.000
_cell.length_b   1.000
_cell.length_c   1.000
_cell.angle_alpha   90.00
_cell.angle_beta   90.00
_cell.angle_gamma   90.00
#
_symmetry.space_group_name_H-M   'P 1'
#
loop_
_entity.id
_entity.type
_entity.pdbx_description
1 polymer ?
#
loop_
_entity_poly.entity_id
_entity_poly.type
_entity_poly.pdbx_seq_one_letter_code
_entity_poly.pdbx_strand_id
1 'polypeptide(L)'
;MLTIPSLIERHIPYQSNSLIEQTPYSLAMDQSAAIPFDKALVDYLDVLETNAEEVLRPTEEVAEEDKILLTAPRDAQQGAGASSKRPNVTWLRRSEYIAHETRSTTGRKEGVENKFAMSGAAAKKRSYDTMQEQIAGIENTFKPVSTDLRHPQTKSKVKKITPLLPDMNCWENIYTIGQFSVEPADEARKAKRRAVAPVNNVRPSAIDATDRGILRPMVNPHDPTDTYLVWFLPDGPSTARLVQQKEDPLASLSDDNLTYNAVCDYEYSNDAGSGSKHLLISIHEDPDGDKAVYCPIRSKMLVRKKRALSAKLRYLDDYEKPNVLTVTYNN
;
A
#
# COMPACT_ATOMS: atom_id res chain seq x y z
N MET A 1 34.55 82.77 -44.16
CA MET A 1 34.64 81.41 -43.61
C MET A 1 34.22 80.46 -44.73
N LEU A 2 35.15 79.68 -45.28
CA LEU A 2 34.88 78.76 -46.40
C LEU A 2 34.50 77.40 -45.82
N THR A 3 33.29 76.92 -46.12
CA THR A 3 32.78 75.60 -45.73
C THR A 3 33.23 74.55 -46.74
N ILE A 4 34.12 73.66 -46.32
CA ILE A 4 34.55 72.50 -47.11
C ILE A 4 33.50 71.39 -46.92
N PRO A 5 32.94 70.82 -48.00
CA PRO A 5 31.97 69.73 -47.90
C PRO A 5 32.61 68.48 -47.28
N SER A 6 31.90 67.84 -46.35
CA SER A 6 32.43 66.72 -45.58
C SER A 6 32.60 65.47 -46.46
N LEU A 7 33.78 64.85 -46.39
CA LEU A 7 34.17 63.63 -47.14
C LEU A 7 33.45 62.35 -46.65
N ILE A 8 32.45 62.47 -45.77
CA ILE A 8 31.88 61.36 -44.98
C ILE A 8 31.06 60.40 -45.84
N GLU A 9 30.41 60.88 -46.91
CA GLU A 9 29.58 60.03 -47.77
C GLU A 9 30.39 59.21 -48.80
N ARG A 10 31.69 59.48 -48.96
CA ARG A 10 32.55 58.73 -49.89
C ARG A 10 33.34 57.60 -49.23
N HIS A 11 33.31 57.50 -47.90
CA HIS A 11 34.11 56.51 -47.16
C HIS A 11 33.22 55.68 -46.25
N ILE A 12 33.18 54.37 -46.50
CA ILE A 12 32.57 53.40 -45.58
C ILE A 12 33.58 53.19 -44.44
N PRO A 13 33.22 53.40 -43.16
CA PRO A 13 34.11 53.09 -42.05
C PRO A 13 34.43 51.59 -42.06
N TYR A 14 35.70 51.23 -41.89
CA TYR A 14 36.14 49.83 -41.81
C TYR A 14 35.53 49.16 -40.56
N GLN A 15 34.34 48.58 -40.71
CA GLN A 15 33.66 47.77 -39.70
C GLN A 15 33.20 46.48 -40.36
N SER A 16 33.43 45.33 -39.72
CA SER A 16 32.85 44.05 -40.17
C SER A 16 31.33 44.17 -40.11
N ASN A 17 30.65 43.90 -41.22
CA ASN A 17 29.19 43.87 -41.23
C ASN A 17 28.71 42.47 -40.81
N SER A 18 27.52 42.40 -40.22
CA SER A 18 26.89 41.13 -39.83
C SER A 18 26.78 40.13 -40.98
N LEU A 19 26.80 40.61 -42.23
CA LEU A 19 26.76 39.75 -43.41
C LEU A 19 28.08 38.99 -43.58
N ILE A 20 29.23 39.66 -43.47
CA ILE A 20 30.57 39.05 -43.56
C ILE A 20 30.77 38.01 -42.45
N GLU A 21 30.24 38.26 -41.25
CA GLU A 21 30.34 37.33 -40.12
C GLU A 21 29.43 36.09 -40.26
N GLN A 22 28.28 36.24 -40.92
CA GLN A 22 27.33 35.15 -41.16
C GLN A 22 27.63 34.35 -42.43
N THR A 23 28.47 34.86 -43.33
CA THR A 23 28.78 34.17 -44.58
C THR A 23 29.75 33.03 -44.26
N PRO A 24 29.35 31.75 -44.42
CA PRO A 24 30.25 30.63 -44.16
C PRO A 24 31.41 30.69 -45.16
N TYR A 25 32.64 30.68 -44.66
CA TYR A 25 33.82 30.55 -45.50
C TYR A 25 33.83 29.15 -46.12
N SER A 26 33.95 29.08 -47.44
CA SER A 26 34.16 27.81 -48.13
C SER A 26 35.49 27.20 -47.67
N LEU A 27 35.48 25.95 -47.22
CA LEU A 27 36.68 25.19 -46.89
C LEU A 27 37.32 24.53 -48.13
N ALA A 28 36.98 25.00 -49.33
CA ALA A 28 37.59 24.52 -50.58
C ALA A 28 39.06 24.99 -50.64
N MET A 29 39.99 24.09 -50.31
CA MET A 29 41.43 24.36 -50.33
C MET A 29 42.01 24.23 -51.75
N ASP A 30 41.77 23.08 -52.39
CA ASP A 30 42.21 22.78 -53.75
C ASP A 30 41.09 22.03 -54.53
N GLN A 31 41.33 21.73 -55.81
CA GLN A 31 40.38 20.98 -56.65
C GLN A 31 40.13 19.55 -56.16
N SER A 32 41.01 19.04 -55.30
CA SER A 32 40.99 17.69 -54.74
C SER A 32 40.54 17.65 -53.27
N ALA A 33 39.97 18.74 -52.75
CA ALA A 33 39.57 18.88 -51.34
C ALA A 33 40.67 18.48 -50.33
N ALA A 34 41.92 18.80 -50.62
CA ALA A 34 43.13 18.46 -49.88
C ALA A 34 43.45 16.95 -49.78
N ILE A 35 42.84 16.12 -50.64
CA ILE A 35 43.15 14.69 -50.76
C ILE A 35 43.89 14.47 -52.09
N PRO A 36 45.23 14.31 -52.08
CA PRO A 36 46.00 14.21 -53.32
C PRO A 36 45.68 12.89 -54.05
N PHE A 37 45.20 13.00 -55.29
CA PHE A 37 45.01 11.86 -56.20
C PHE A 37 46.31 11.59 -56.95
N ASP A 38 47.24 10.87 -56.33
CA ASP A 38 48.50 10.48 -56.93
C ASP A 38 48.48 9.04 -57.46
N LYS A 39 49.51 8.68 -58.24
CA LYS A 39 49.66 7.33 -58.78
C LYS A 39 49.77 6.27 -57.68
N ALA A 40 50.31 6.63 -56.51
CA ALA A 40 50.45 5.71 -55.39
C ALA A 40 49.10 5.31 -54.79
N LEU A 41 48.15 6.25 -54.71
CA LEU A 41 46.78 5.97 -54.29
C LEU A 41 46.06 5.06 -55.30
N VAL A 42 46.23 5.33 -56.60
CA VAL A 42 45.62 4.50 -57.66
C VAL A 42 46.20 3.09 -57.65
N ASP A 43 47.53 2.97 -57.59
CA ASP A 43 48.22 1.67 -57.49
C ASP A 43 47.77 0.92 -56.21
N TYR A 44 47.55 1.63 -55.09
CA TYR A 44 47.04 1.03 -53.85
C TYR A 44 45.61 0.50 -53.99
N LEU A 45 44.73 1.27 -54.62
CA LEU A 45 43.33 0.86 -54.86
C LEU A 45 43.25 -0.32 -55.83
N ASP A 46 44.06 -0.32 -56.89
CA ASP A 46 44.14 -1.43 -57.86
C ASP A 46 44.62 -2.72 -57.18
N VAL A 47 45.61 -2.63 -56.28
CA VAL A 47 46.08 -3.78 -55.49
C VAL A 47 45.04 -4.23 -54.46
N LEU A 48 44.29 -3.30 -53.84
CA LEU A 48 43.20 -3.63 -52.93
C LEU A 48 42.08 -4.41 -53.64
N GLU A 49 41.76 -4.04 -54.89
CA GLU A 49 40.73 -4.71 -55.69
C GLU A 49 41.19 -6.09 -56.21
N THR A 50 42.47 -6.23 -56.55
CA THR A 50 43.02 -7.47 -57.11
C THR A 50 43.48 -8.49 -56.06
N ASN A 51 44.06 -8.04 -54.93
CA ASN A 51 44.61 -8.88 -53.86
C ASN A 51 44.28 -8.30 -52.46
N ALA A 52 42.99 -8.30 -52.12
CA ALA A 52 42.50 -7.74 -50.85
C ALA A 52 43.19 -8.33 -49.60
N GLU A 53 43.53 -9.63 -49.60
CA GLU A 53 44.11 -10.31 -48.43
C GLU A 53 45.58 -9.93 -48.12
N GLU A 54 46.34 -9.44 -49.10
CA GLU A 54 47.72 -8.99 -48.87
C GLU A 54 47.78 -7.55 -48.34
N VAL A 55 46.75 -6.74 -48.61
CA VAL A 55 46.67 -5.32 -48.25
C VAL A 55 45.88 -5.08 -46.96
N LEU A 56 44.86 -5.91 -46.69
CA LEU A 56 44.10 -5.89 -45.44
C LEU A 56 44.97 -6.44 -44.29
N ARG A 57 45.80 -5.57 -43.69
CA ARG A 57 46.17 -5.81 -42.29
C ARG A 57 44.88 -5.91 -41.47
N PRO A 58 44.80 -6.82 -40.48
CA PRO A 58 43.64 -6.91 -39.61
C PRO A 58 43.37 -5.52 -39.04
N THR A 59 42.21 -4.97 -39.37
CA THR A 59 41.79 -3.62 -38.99
C THR A 59 42.02 -3.42 -37.50
N GLU A 60 42.92 -2.51 -37.14
CA GLU A 60 42.94 -1.96 -35.79
C GLU A 60 41.54 -1.41 -35.50
N GLU A 61 41.07 -1.63 -34.27
CA GLU A 61 39.76 -1.18 -33.83
C GLU A 61 39.61 0.31 -34.13
N VAL A 62 38.65 0.67 -35.00
CA VAL A 62 38.35 2.07 -35.32
C VAL A 62 38.09 2.82 -34.01
N ALA A 63 38.78 3.94 -33.80
CA ALA A 63 38.63 4.76 -32.61
C ALA A 63 37.15 5.17 -32.41
N GLU A 64 36.69 5.29 -31.18
CA GLU A 64 35.27 5.56 -30.89
C GLU A 64 34.78 6.89 -31.49
N GLU A 65 35.67 7.86 -31.62
CA GLU A 65 35.43 9.15 -32.27
C GLU A 65 35.19 9.02 -33.78
N ASP A 66 35.93 8.14 -34.45
CA ASP A 66 35.81 7.91 -35.89
C ASP A 66 34.59 7.05 -36.26
N LYS A 67 34.07 6.24 -35.33
CA LYS A 67 32.83 5.45 -35.54
C LYS A 67 31.64 6.33 -35.91
N ILE A 68 31.60 7.57 -35.43
CA ILE A 68 30.51 8.52 -35.71
C ILE A 68 30.59 8.99 -37.17
N LEU A 69 31.78 9.16 -37.72
CA LEU A 69 32.00 9.60 -39.10
C LEU A 69 31.63 8.53 -40.14
N LEU A 70 31.62 7.26 -39.72
CA LEU A 70 31.16 6.12 -40.54
C LEU A 70 29.63 5.98 -40.56
N THR A 71 28.90 6.73 -39.72
CA THR A 71 27.43 6.72 -39.76
C THR A 71 26.94 7.61 -40.90
N ALA A 72 26.12 7.05 -41.79
CA ALA A 72 25.48 7.83 -42.84
C ALA A 72 24.67 8.98 -42.20
N PRO A 73 24.75 10.21 -42.74
CA PRO A 73 24.01 11.33 -42.20
C PRO A 73 22.52 11.00 -42.23
N ARG A 74 21.91 10.91 -41.03
CA ARG A 74 20.47 10.76 -40.93
C ARG A 74 19.83 12.05 -41.38
N ASP A 75 18.99 11.99 -42.40
CA ASP A 75 18.14 13.12 -42.78
C ASP A 75 17.44 13.66 -41.53
N ALA A 76 17.44 14.98 -41.37
CA ALA A 76 16.83 15.67 -40.23
C ALA A 76 15.35 15.30 -40.00
N GLN A 77 14.70 14.67 -41.00
CA GLN A 77 13.34 14.17 -40.90
C GLN A 77 13.19 12.82 -40.20
N GLN A 78 14.24 11.99 -40.09
CA GLN A 78 14.18 10.68 -39.42
C GLN A 78 14.78 10.66 -38.00
N GLY A 79 15.54 11.70 -37.62
CA GLY A 79 16.14 11.81 -36.28
C GLY A 79 15.22 12.41 -35.19
N ALA A 80 14.11 13.05 -35.57
CA ALA A 80 13.18 13.72 -34.64
C ALA A 80 11.92 12.90 -34.33
N GLY A 81 11.86 11.64 -34.74
CA GLY A 81 10.73 10.74 -34.51
C GLY A 81 10.89 9.90 -33.24
N ALA A 82 9.98 10.09 -32.29
CA ALA A 82 9.64 9.14 -31.21
C ALA A 82 10.28 9.27 -29.82
N SER A 83 10.75 10.46 -29.41
CA SER A 83 10.93 10.77 -27.97
C SER A 83 10.19 12.03 -27.51
N SER A 84 9.11 12.40 -28.19
CA SER A 84 8.12 13.29 -27.58
C SER A 84 7.31 12.46 -26.59
N LYS A 85 7.73 12.44 -25.32
CA LYS A 85 6.91 11.95 -24.20
C LYS A 85 5.54 12.65 -24.31
N ARG A 86 4.50 11.92 -24.71
CA ARG A 86 3.15 12.49 -24.86
C ARG A 86 2.75 13.13 -23.52
N PRO A 87 2.23 14.36 -23.52
CA PRO A 87 1.87 15.04 -22.28
C PRO A 87 0.86 14.20 -21.50
N ASN A 88 1.12 14.01 -20.20
CA ASN A 88 0.21 13.30 -19.30
C ASN A 88 -0.97 14.21 -18.96
N VAL A 89 -2.01 14.13 -19.78
CA VAL A 89 -3.22 14.94 -19.64
C VAL A 89 -4.20 14.19 -18.72
N THR A 90 -4.44 14.72 -17.52
CA THR A 90 -5.20 14.05 -16.44
C THR A 90 -6.66 13.73 -16.78
N TRP A 91 -7.24 14.41 -17.78
CA TRP A 91 -8.60 14.20 -18.26
C TRP A 91 -8.70 13.32 -19.51
N LEU A 92 -7.58 13.06 -20.19
CA LEU A 92 -7.55 12.23 -21.40
C LEU A 92 -7.26 10.78 -21.01
N ARG A 93 -8.30 9.94 -20.95
CA ARG A 93 -8.15 8.51 -20.69
C ARG A 93 -7.73 7.77 -21.97
N ARG A 94 -6.94 6.71 -21.81
CA ARG A 94 -6.63 5.79 -22.92
C ARG A 94 -7.90 4.99 -23.25
N SER A 95 -8.15 4.75 -24.55
CA SER A 95 -9.24 3.89 -24.99
C SER A 95 -8.96 2.43 -24.60
N GLU A 96 -9.91 1.78 -23.96
CA GLU A 96 -9.88 0.33 -23.74
C GLU A 96 -10.30 -0.39 -25.02
N TYR A 97 -9.58 -1.45 -25.40
CA TYR A 97 -9.96 -2.32 -26.50
C TYR A 97 -10.92 -3.40 -26.01
N ILE A 98 -11.84 -3.84 -26.87
CA ILE A 98 -12.78 -4.92 -26.56
C ILE A 98 -11.97 -6.22 -26.36
N ALA A 99 -11.73 -6.60 -25.11
CA ALA A 99 -11.12 -7.87 -24.75
C ALA A 99 -12.23 -8.91 -24.51
N HIS A 100 -12.03 -10.15 -24.95
CA HIS A 100 -13.00 -11.24 -24.75
C HIS A 100 -13.21 -11.62 -23.27
N GLU A 101 -12.38 -11.13 -22.34
CA GLU A 101 -12.41 -11.44 -20.91
C GLU A 101 -12.86 -10.25 -20.05
N THR A 102 -13.73 -9.38 -20.57
CA THR A 102 -14.35 -8.32 -19.75
C THR A 102 -15.45 -8.95 -18.88
N ARG A 103 -15.11 -9.27 -17.63
CA ARG A 103 -16.02 -9.50 -16.49
C ARG A 103 -17.41 -10.06 -16.85
N SER A 104 -17.51 -11.38 -17.02
CA SER A 104 -18.78 -12.09 -16.87
C SER A 104 -19.19 -12.13 -15.39
N THR A 105 -19.62 -11.00 -14.83
CA THR A 105 -20.21 -10.92 -13.47
C THR A 105 -21.67 -10.47 -13.49
N THR A 106 -22.39 -10.76 -14.57
CA THR A 106 -23.85 -10.57 -14.61
C THR A 106 -24.53 -11.82 -15.12
N GLY A 107 -25.05 -12.63 -14.19
CA GLY A 107 -26.22 -13.46 -14.45
C GLY A 107 -26.02 -14.92 -14.87
N ARG A 108 -24.83 -15.54 -14.71
CA ARG A 108 -24.78 -17.01 -14.74
C ARG A 108 -25.21 -17.52 -13.37
N LYS A 109 -26.27 -18.34 -13.34
CA LYS A 109 -26.69 -19.11 -12.16
C LYS A 109 -25.43 -19.64 -11.50
N GLU A 110 -25.19 -19.18 -10.28
CA GLU A 110 -24.02 -19.48 -9.48
C GLU A 110 -24.03 -20.98 -9.20
N GLY A 111 -23.36 -21.75 -10.08
CA GLY A 111 -23.02 -23.13 -9.79
C GLY A 111 -22.22 -23.15 -8.48
N VAL A 112 -22.49 -24.13 -7.62
CA VAL A 112 -21.84 -24.31 -6.30
C VAL A 112 -20.31 -24.22 -6.39
N GLU A 113 -19.75 -24.55 -7.56
CA GLU A 113 -18.35 -24.46 -7.94
C GLU A 113 -17.74 -23.05 -8.07
N ASN A 114 -18.54 -21.97 -8.05
CA ASN A 114 -18.01 -20.60 -7.96
C ASN A 114 -17.92 -20.07 -6.51
N LYS A 115 -18.66 -20.67 -5.56
CA LYS A 115 -18.59 -20.30 -4.13
C LYS A 115 -17.34 -20.86 -3.45
N PHE A 116 -16.82 -21.95 -3.98
CA PHE A 116 -15.49 -22.46 -3.69
C PHE A 116 -14.63 -22.13 -4.90
N ALA A 117 -13.66 -21.22 -4.80
CA ALA A 117 -12.76 -20.87 -5.90
C ALA A 117 -11.82 -22.03 -6.31
N MET A 118 -12.37 -23.21 -6.61
CA MET A 118 -11.66 -24.45 -6.82
C MET A 118 -12.37 -25.27 -7.91
N SER A 119 -11.65 -25.62 -8.97
CA SER A 119 -12.16 -26.56 -9.97
C SER A 119 -12.43 -27.92 -9.30
N GLY A 120 -13.45 -28.66 -9.77
CA GLY A 120 -13.79 -29.99 -9.23
C GLY A 120 -12.61 -30.99 -9.26
N ALA A 121 -11.63 -30.78 -10.15
CA ALA A 121 -10.39 -31.56 -10.18
C ALA A 121 -9.44 -31.22 -9.02
N ALA A 122 -9.41 -29.97 -8.56
CA ALA A 122 -8.66 -29.56 -7.38
C ALA A 122 -9.36 -29.95 -6.06
N ALA A 123 -10.69 -30.03 -6.06
CA ALA A 123 -11.48 -30.54 -4.94
C ALA A 123 -11.25 -32.05 -4.71
N LYS A 124 -11.26 -32.87 -5.77
CA LYS A 124 -10.95 -34.31 -5.68
C LYS A 124 -9.53 -34.60 -5.17
N LYS A 125 -8.55 -33.75 -5.52
CA LYS A 125 -7.15 -33.88 -5.04
C LYS A 125 -6.96 -33.54 -3.56
N ARG A 126 -8.01 -33.07 -2.87
CA ARG A 126 -8.00 -32.76 -1.43
C ARG A 126 -9.06 -33.51 -0.64
N SER A 127 -9.77 -34.47 -1.25
CA SER A 127 -10.52 -35.45 -0.48
C SER A 127 -9.50 -36.43 0.09
N TYR A 128 -9.33 -36.40 1.40
CA TYR A 128 -8.47 -37.34 2.11
C TYR A 128 -9.40 -38.37 2.75
N ASP A 129 -9.59 -39.49 2.06
CA ASP A 129 -10.58 -40.48 2.45
C ASP A 129 -10.06 -41.35 3.60
N THR A 130 -8.74 -41.50 3.70
CA THR A 130 -8.08 -42.24 4.79
C THR A 130 -7.31 -41.34 5.76
N MET A 131 -7.16 -41.80 7.01
CA MET A 131 -6.36 -41.09 8.02
C MET A 131 -4.90 -40.91 7.59
N GLN A 132 -4.32 -41.89 6.90
CA GLN A 132 -2.95 -41.81 6.40
C GLN A 132 -2.79 -40.71 5.34
N GLU A 133 -3.76 -40.59 4.43
CA GLU A 133 -3.79 -39.51 3.45
C GLU A 133 -3.97 -38.14 4.11
N GLN A 134 -4.78 -38.06 5.18
CA GLN A 134 -4.94 -36.83 5.95
C GLN A 134 -3.61 -36.40 6.59
N ILE A 135 -2.89 -37.33 7.24
CA ILE A 135 -1.58 -37.06 7.83
C ILE A 135 -0.58 -36.63 6.77
N ALA A 136 -0.49 -37.38 5.65
CA ALA A 136 0.40 -37.02 4.55
C ALA A 136 0.05 -35.65 3.94
N GLY A 137 -1.23 -35.31 3.86
CA GLY A 137 -1.72 -34.01 3.44
C GLY A 137 -1.28 -32.88 4.38
N ILE A 138 -1.40 -33.10 5.69
CA ILE A 138 -0.94 -32.16 6.73
C ILE A 138 0.57 -31.97 6.63
N GLU A 139 1.35 -33.04 6.61
CA GLU A 139 2.82 -32.97 6.49
C GLU A 139 3.26 -32.22 5.23
N ASN A 140 2.52 -32.38 4.12
CA ASN A 140 2.82 -31.66 2.88
C ASN A 140 2.63 -30.14 3.00
N THR A 141 1.78 -29.66 3.91
CA THR A 141 1.62 -28.21 4.18
C THR A 141 2.76 -27.61 5.01
N PHE A 142 3.46 -28.44 5.80
CA PHE A 142 4.60 -28.03 6.63
C PHE A 142 5.96 -28.15 5.92
N LYS A 143 5.99 -28.68 4.68
CA LYS A 143 7.22 -28.74 3.90
C LYS A 143 7.77 -27.33 3.62
N PRO A 144 9.09 -27.17 3.59
CA PRO A 144 9.71 -25.87 3.34
C PRO A 144 9.23 -25.30 2.02
N VAL A 145 8.80 -24.05 2.06
CA VAL A 145 8.25 -23.37 0.89
C VAL A 145 9.41 -22.96 -0.04
N SER A 146 9.25 -23.20 -1.34
CA SER A 146 10.21 -22.79 -2.37
C SER A 146 10.46 -21.28 -2.32
N THR A 147 11.69 -20.85 -2.58
CA THR A 147 12.10 -19.44 -2.59
C THR A 147 11.53 -18.64 -3.78
N ASP A 148 11.14 -19.29 -4.89
CA ASP A 148 10.52 -18.63 -6.06
C ASP A 148 8.98 -18.77 -6.03
N LEU A 149 8.34 -18.19 -5.01
CA LEU A 149 6.88 -18.11 -4.97
C LEU A 149 6.36 -17.09 -5.97
N ARG A 150 5.39 -17.52 -6.79
CA ARG A 150 4.70 -16.67 -7.75
C ARG A 150 3.20 -16.70 -7.52
N HIS A 151 2.56 -15.56 -7.70
CA HIS A 151 1.11 -15.47 -7.62
C HIS A 151 0.47 -16.40 -8.69
N PRO A 152 -0.54 -17.21 -8.34
CA PRO A 152 -1.08 -18.23 -9.24
C PRO A 152 -1.61 -17.65 -10.56
N GLN A 153 -2.29 -16.50 -10.48
CA GLN A 153 -2.88 -15.79 -11.63
C GLN A 153 -1.90 -14.81 -12.31
N THR A 154 -1.40 -13.80 -11.60
CA THR A 154 -0.55 -12.75 -12.18
C THR A 154 0.92 -13.15 -12.42
N LYS A 155 1.35 -14.30 -11.89
CA LYS A 155 2.75 -14.78 -11.90
C LYS A 155 3.78 -13.82 -11.29
N SER A 156 3.32 -12.77 -10.59
CA SER A 156 4.18 -11.81 -9.89
C SER A 156 4.94 -12.50 -8.77
N LYS A 157 6.19 -12.08 -8.55
CA LYS A 157 7.04 -12.61 -7.48
C LYS A 157 6.58 -12.12 -6.10
N VAL A 158 6.73 -12.96 -5.09
CA VAL A 158 6.46 -12.60 -3.69
C VAL A 158 7.50 -11.60 -3.19
N LYS A 159 7.05 -10.59 -2.44
CA LYS A 159 7.91 -9.54 -1.86
C LYS A 159 8.41 -9.88 -0.45
N LYS A 160 7.53 -10.41 0.41
CA LYS A 160 7.82 -10.73 1.82
C LYS A 160 7.02 -11.96 2.23
N ILE A 161 7.65 -12.85 2.99
CA ILE A 161 7.02 -14.01 3.61
C ILE A 161 7.12 -13.79 5.12
N THR A 162 5.99 -13.81 5.81
CA THR A 162 5.91 -13.68 7.26
C THR A 162 5.31 -14.97 7.81
N PRO A 163 6.04 -15.74 8.65
CA PRO A 163 5.54 -16.97 9.23
C PRO A 163 4.38 -16.66 10.19
N LEU A 164 3.39 -17.56 10.22
CA LEU A 164 2.25 -17.49 11.12
C LEU A 164 2.40 -18.57 12.20
N LEU A 165 2.57 -18.15 13.46
CA LEU A 165 2.85 -19.03 14.60
C LEU A 165 1.76 -18.88 15.68
N PRO A 166 1.47 -19.89 16.51
CA PRO A 166 0.59 -19.69 17.67
C PRO A 166 1.27 -18.75 18.68
N ASP A 167 0.51 -17.81 19.24
CA ASP A 167 1.01 -16.97 20.34
C ASP A 167 1.01 -17.76 21.64
N MET A 168 2.18 -18.18 22.11
CA MET A 168 2.33 -18.95 23.35
C MET A 168 2.19 -18.08 24.61
N ASN A 169 2.38 -16.76 24.50
CA ASN A 169 2.31 -15.85 25.64
C ASN A 169 0.86 -15.52 25.99
N CYS A 170 0.02 -15.34 24.96
CA CYS A 170 -1.39 -14.99 25.13
C CYS A 170 -2.36 -16.17 24.95
N TRP A 171 -1.86 -17.40 24.86
CA TRP A 171 -2.69 -18.57 24.53
C TRP A 171 -3.78 -18.86 25.57
N GLU A 172 -3.50 -18.55 26.84
CA GLU A 172 -4.42 -18.74 27.96
C GLU A 172 -5.57 -17.72 27.96
N ASN A 173 -5.38 -16.56 27.31
CA ASN A 173 -6.36 -15.49 27.30
C ASN A 173 -7.56 -15.85 26.42
N ILE A 174 -8.76 -15.69 26.97
CA ILE A 174 -10.01 -15.91 26.24
C ILE A 174 -10.47 -14.59 25.61
N TYR A 175 -10.31 -14.47 24.31
CA TYR A 175 -10.75 -13.31 23.55
C TYR A 175 -12.19 -13.46 23.05
N THR A 176 -12.96 -12.36 23.17
CA THR A 176 -14.31 -12.20 22.62
C THR A 176 -14.34 -10.98 21.71
N ILE A 177 -14.90 -11.11 20.49
CA ILE A 177 -15.15 -9.93 19.64
C ILE A 177 -16.43 -9.24 20.10
N GLY A 178 -16.31 -8.01 20.60
CA GLY A 178 -17.45 -7.13 20.85
C GLY A 178 -17.74 -6.24 19.63
N GLN A 179 -18.86 -6.47 18.94
CA GLN A 179 -19.30 -5.64 17.84
C GLN A 179 -20.45 -4.73 18.28
N PHE A 180 -20.19 -3.44 18.37
CA PHE A 180 -21.16 -2.42 18.77
C PHE A 180 -21.93 -1.89 17.55
N SER A 181 -23.25 -1.86 17.64
CA SER A 181 -24.10 -1.29 16.58
C SER A 181 -24.10 0.23 16.54
N VAL A 182 -23.76 0.86 17.67
CA VAL A 182 -23.68 2.32 17.86
C VAL A 182 -22.36 2.63 18.53
N GLU A 183 -21.74 3.74 18.13
CA GLU A 183 -20.48 4.19 18.69
C GLU A 183 -20.57 4.41 20.22
N PRO A 184 -19.73 3.71 21.01
CA PRO A 184 -19.80 3.69 22.49
C PRO A 184 -19.19 4.92 23.17
N ALA A 185 -18.73 5.91 22.41
CA ALA A 185 -18.24 7.18 22.94
C ALA A 185 -19.41 8.11 23.37
N ASP A 186 -19.20 8.89 24.43
CA ASP A 186 -20.13 9.97 24.82
C ASP A 186 -20.08 11.16 23.84
N GLU A 187 -20.99 12.12 24.00
CA GLU A 187 -21.07 13.27 23.10
C GLU A 187 -19.82 14.17 23.17
N ALA A 188 -19.24 14.34 24.36
CA ALA A 188 -18.03 15.15 24.56
C ALA A 188 -16.83 14.56 23.80
N ARG A 189 -16.64 13.24 23.86
CA ARG A 189 -15.60 12.51 23.14
C ARG A 189 -15.85 12.48 21.64
N LYS A 190 -17.11 12.31 21.20
CA LYS A 190 -17.49 12.46 19.78
C LYS A 190 -17.17 13.85 19.25
N ALA A 191 -17.43 14.90 20.03
CA ALA A 191 -17.09 16.27 19.66
C ALA A 191 -15.56 16.45 19.55
N LYS A 192 -14.78 15.91 20.49
CA LYS A 192 -13.30 15.89 20.41
C LYS A 192 -12.80 15.22 19.13
N ARG A 193 -13.35 14.06 18.76
CA ARG A 193 -12.97 13.37 17.51
C ARG A 193 -13.28 14.20 16.25
N ARG A 194 -14.39 14.94 16.24
CA ARG A 194 -14.72 15.82 15.10
C ARG A 194 -13.78 17.02 14.99
N ALA A 195 -13.27 17.51 16.11
CA ALA A 195 -12.34 18.64 16.16
C ALA A 195 -10.91 18.25 15.74
N VAL A 196 -10.52 16.98 15.92
CA VAL A 196 -9.20 16.48 15.55
C VAL A 196 -9.22 16.00 14.10
N ALA A 197 -8.40 16.60 13.24
CA ALA A 197 -8.21 16.13 11.86
C ALA A 197 -7.75 14.67 11.86
N PRO A 198 -8.16 13.83 10.89
CA PRO A 198 -7.76 12.43 10.84
C PRO A 198 -6.25 12.32 10.66
N VAL A 199 -5.54 12.10 11.77
CA VAL A 199 -4.11 11.74 11.74
C VAL A 199 -4.05 10.30 11.25
N ASN A 200 -3.37 10.09 10.12
CA ASN A 200 -3.17 8.74 9.58
C ASN A 200 -2.51 7.85 10.64
N ASN A 201 -3.07 6.65 10.84
CA ASN A 201 -2.59 5.56 11.70
C ASN A 201 -2.98 5.58 13.20
N VAL A 202 -3.67 6.59 13.72
CA VAL A 202 -4.14 6.55 15.13
C VAL A 202 -5.61 6.11 15.20
N ARG A 203 -5.89 5.07 16.00
CA ARG A 203 -7.26 4.60 16.23
C ARG A 203 -8.06 5.70 16.96
N PRO A 204 -9.24 6.10 16.49
CA PRO A 204 -10.04 7.15 17.15
C PRO A 204 -10.35 6.88 18.63
N SER A 205 -10.52 5.60 18.99
CA SER A 205 -10.75 5.16 20.37
C SER A 205 -9.57 5.35 21.30
N ALA A 206 -8.35 5.41 20.77
CA ALA A 206 -7.15 5.67 21.57
C ALA A 206 -7.01 7.17 21.90
N ILE A 207 -7.52 8.06 21.03
CA ILE A 207 -7.46 9.52 21.20
C ILE A 207 -8.36 9.99 22.34
N ASP A 208 -9.55 9.39 22.46
CA ASP A 208 -10.55 9.79 23.45
C ASP A 208 -10.73 8.78 24.60
N ALA A 209 -9.85 7.78 24.64
CA ALA A 209 -9.82 6.69 25.61
C ALA A 209 -11.12 5.87 25.72
N THR A 210 -11.92 5.85 24.66
CA THR A 210 -13.07 4.93 24.59
C THR A 210 -12.63 3.46 24.59
N ASP A 211 -11.38 3.16 24.22
CA ASP A 211 -10.83 1.80 24.28
C ASP A 211 -10.62 1.27 25.71
N ARG A 212 -10.71 2.12 26.73
CA ARG A 212 -10.47 1.81 28.15
C ARG A 212 -11.74 1.69 28.99
N GLY A 213 -12.91 1.64 28.35
CA GLY A 213 -14.16 1.46 29.08
C GLY A 213 -14.35 0.04 29.61
N ILE A 214 -15.24 -0.09 30.58
CA ILE A 214 -15.59 -1.35 31.23
C ILE A 214 -17.04 -1.70 30.90
N LEU A 215 -17.28 -2.94 30.48
CA LEU A 215 -18.62 -3.51 30.37
C LEU A 215 -18.96 -4.24 31.67
N ARG A 216 -20.07 -3.87 32.29
CA ARG A 216 -20.59 -4.58 33.46
C ARG A 216 -21.96 -5.19 33.14
N PRO A 217 -22.15 -6.51 33.35
CA PRO A 217 -23.47 -7.11 33.24
C PRO A 217 -24.36 -6.68 34.39
N MET A 218 -25.61 -6.36 34.05
CA MET A 218 -26.68 -5.95 34.95
C MET A 218 -27.90 -6.82 34.70
N VAL A 219 -28.66 -7.06 35.77
CA VAL A 219 -29.94 -7.75 35.73
C VAL A 219 -30.96 -6.81 36.36
N ASN A 220 -32.09 -6.62 35.69
CA ASN A 220 -33.16 -5.81 36.25
C ASN A 220 -33.75 -6.50 37.49
N PRO A 221 -33.81 -5.83 38.67
CA PRO A 221 -34.42 -6.40 39.87
C PRO A 221 -35.90 -6.75 39.71
N HIS A 222 -36.63 -6.00 38.87
CA HIS A 222 -38.06 -6.20 38.62
C HIS A 222 -38.34 -7.25 37.55
N ASP A 223 -37.37 -7.56 36.70
CA ASP A 223 -37.46 -8.58 35.65
C ASP A 223 -36.14 -9.36 35.51
N PRO A 224 -36.04 -10.57 36.09
CA PRO A 224 -34.82 -11.36 36.03
C PRO A 224 -34.46 -11.83 34.61
N THR A 225 -35.36 -11.69 33.63
CA THR A 225 -35.09 -12.03 32.23
C THR A 225 -34.45 -10.87 31.45
N ASP A 226 -34.58 -9.63 31.93
CA ASP A 226 -33.96 -8.43 31.35
C ASP A 226 -32.51 -8.29 31.83
N THR A 227 -31.62 -8.96 31.10
CA THR A 227 -30.17 -8.87 31.28
C THR A 227 -29.57 -7.93 30.24
N TYR A 228 -28.73 -7.00 30.69
CA TYR A 228 -28.14 -5.98 29.83
C TYR A 228 -26.72 -5.63 30.30
N LEU A 229 -25.95 -4.97 29.44
CA LEU A 229 -24.60 -4.50 29.76
C LEU A 229 -24.63 -2.98 29.91
N VAL A 230 -23.99 -2.47 30.95
CA VAL A 230 -23.73 -1.04 31.09
C VAL A 230 -22.29 -0.77 30.69
N TRP A 231 -22.11 0.22 29.82
CA TRP A 231 -20.80 0.69 29.40
C TRP A 231 -20.36 1.88 30.24
N PHE A 232 -19.26 1.69 30.94
CA PHE A 232 -18.65 2.66 31.83
C PHE A 232 -17.39 3.25 31.19
N LEU A 233 -17.32 4.57 31.05
CA LEU A 233 -16.12 5.26 30.55
C LEU A 233 -15.38 5.94 31.70
N PRO A 234 -14.02 5.93 31.69
CA PRO A 234 -13.25 6.58 32.73
C PRO A 234 -13.47 8.10 32.72
N ASP A 235 -13.32 8.75 33.86
CA ASP A 235 -13.32 10.21 33.92
C ASP A 235 -12.04 10.79 33.27
N GLY A 236 -11.99 12.11 33.03
CA GLY A 236 -10.82 12.82 32.49
C GLY A 236 -9.50 12.53 33.23
N PRO A 237 -9.42 12.65 34.57
CA PRO A 237 -8.19 12.34 35.31
C PRO A 237 -7.82 10.85 35.24
N SER A 238 -8.79 9.95 35.38
CA SER A 238 -8.57 8.50 35.26
C SER A 238 -8.12 8.10 33.86
N THR A 239 -8.62 8.78 32.83
CA THR A 239 -8.22 8.60 31.44
C THR A 239 -6.73 8.89 31.25
N ALA A 240 -6.25 10.04 31.75
CA ALA A 240 -4.84 10.43 31.60
C ALA A 240 -3.90 9.40 32.24
N ARG A 241 -4.28 8.86 33.41
CA ARG A 241 -3.52 7.82 34.11
C ARG A 241 -3.49 6.49 33.35
N LEU A 242 -4.63 6.04 32.82
CA LEU A 242 -4.70 4.84 31.98
C LEU A 242 -3.99 5.01 30.63
N VAL A 243 -3.78 6.25 30.17
CA VAL A 243 -2.91 6.54 29.02
C VAL A 243 -1.45 6.38 29.41
N GLN A 244 -1.04 7.00 30.52
CA GLN A 244 0.32 6.89 31.04
C GLN A 244 0.73 5.45 31.35
N GLN A 245 -0.14 4.66 31.98
CA GLN A 245 0.13 3.24 32.27
C GLN A 245 0.34 2.40 31.00
N LYS A 246 -0.35 2.74 29.90
CA LYS A 246 -0.17 2.04 28.63
C LYS A 246 1.18 2.34 28.00
N GLU A 247 1.69 3.56 28.19
CA GLU A 247 3.00 3.97 27.69
C GLU A 247 4.14 3.47 28.57
N ASP A 248 3.93 3.46 29.89
CA ASP A 248 4.86 2.93 30.88
C ASP A 248 4.20 1.85 31.74
N PRO A 249 4.39 0.55 31.39
CA PRO A 249 3.81 -0.56 32.14
C PRO A 249 4.42 -0.73 33.54
N LEU A 250 5.53 -0.06 33.86
CA LEU A 250 6.14 -0.04 35.19
C LEU A 250 5.58 1.09 36.07
N ALA A 251 4.86 2.06 35.50
CA ALA A 251 4.15 3.07 36.26
C ALA A 251 3.02 2.39 37.04
N SER A 252 3.26 2.14 38.33
CA SER A 252 2.26 1.52 39.20
C SER A 252 1.01 2.39 39.26
N LEU A 253 -0.16 1.79 39.05
CA LEU A 253 -1.46 2.40 39.37
C LEU A 253 -1.74 2.45 40.88
N SER A 254 -0.69 2.34 41.71
CA SER A 254 -0.77 2.04 43.15
C SER A 254 -1.84 2.86 43.88
N ASP A 255 -2.73 2.12 44.55
CA ASP A 255 -3.74 2.51 45.56
C ASP A 255 -4.80 3.57 45.19
N ASP A 256 -4.74 4.14 43.99
CA ASP A 256 -5.66 5.21 43.59
C ASP A 256 -6.95 4.68 42.92
N ASN A 257 -8.10 5.06 43.47
CA ASN A 257 -9.42 4.75 42.91
C ASN A 257 -9.60 5.37 41.52
N LEU A 258 -9.77 4.55 40.48
CA LEU A 258 -10.21 5.04 39.17
C LEU A 258 -11.73 5.17 39.13
N THR A 259 -12.20 6.32 38.65
CA THR A 259 -13.64 6.60 38.57
C THR A 259 -14.12 6.43 37.14
N TYR A 260 -15.19 5.67 36.97
CA TYR A 260 -15.86 5.45 35.70
C TYR A 260 -17.33 5.85 35.78
N ASN A 261 -17.82 6.52 34.75
CA ASN A 261 -19.20 6.98 34.63
C ASN A 261 -19.97 6.13 33.62
N ALA A 262 -21.22 5.79 33.95
CA ALA A 262 -22.13 5.10 33.04
C ALA A 262 -22.49 5.99 31.85
N VAL A 263 -22.39 5.45 30.63
CA VAL A 263 -22.64 6.20 29.39
C VAL A 263 -23.79 5.62 28.60
N CYS A 264 -23.83 4.30 28.41
CA CYS A 264 -24.86 3.65 27.60
C CYS A 264 -25.21 2.27 28.16
N ASP A 265 -26.51 1.98 28.13
CA ASP A 265 -27.07 0.65 28.34
C ASP A 265 -27.15 -0.09 27.00
N TYR A 266 -26.76 -1.36 27.02
CA TYR A 266 -26.70 -2.22 25.85
C TYR A 266 -27.39 -3.55 26.09
N GLU A 267 -28.23 -3.94 25.13
CA GLU A 267 -28.66 -5.33 24.96
C GLU A 267 -27.54 -6.09 24.25
N TYR A 268 -27.32 -7.35 24.65
CA TYR A 268 -26.29 -8.17 24.03
C TYR A 268 -26.86 -9.51 23.57
N SER A 269 -26.34 -10.01 22.46
CA SER A 269 -26.54 -11.40 22.04
C SER A 269 -25.17 -12.04 21.91
N ASN A 270 -24.97 -13.14 22.64
CA ASN A 270 -23.73 -13.92 22.56
C ASN A 270 -23.88 -15.01 21.51
N ASP A 271 -23.03 -14.96 20.49
CA ASP A 271 -22.90 -15.99 19.47
C ASP A 271 -21.66 -16.84 19.79
N ALA A 272 -21.75 -17.58 20.90
CA ALA A 272 -20.68 -18.47 21.38
C ALA A 272 -20.65 -19.82 20.63
N GLY A 273 -21.44 -19.97 19.57
CA GLY A 273 -21.60 -21.24 18.85
C GLY A 273 -21.62 -21.13 17.32
N SER A 274 -21.60 -19.92 16.73
CA SER A 274 -21.47 -19.78 15.28
C SER A 274 -20.17 -20.42 14.79
N GLY A 275 -20.26 -21.19 13.70
CA GLY A 275 -19.12 -21.80 13.01
C GLY A 275 -18.09 -20.79 12.48
N SER A 276 -18.24 -19.49 12.74
CA SER A 276 -17.24 -18.46 12.48
C SER A 276 -16.09 -18.54 13.48
N LYS A 277 -15.00 -19.21 13.08
CA LYS A 277 -13.73 -19.19 13.81
C LYS A 277 -12.97 -17.92 13.46
N HIS A 278 -12.92 -16.96 14.39
CA HIS A 278 -12.14 -15.74 14.22
C HIS A 278 -10.73 -15.93 14.80
N LEU A 279 -9.73 -15.33 14.16
CA LEU A 279 -8.34 -15.32 14.61
C LEU A 279 -7.91 -13.87 14.85
N LEU A 280 -7.32 -13.60 16.00
CA LEU A 280 -6.55 -12.39 16.25
C LEU A 280 -5.14 -12.64 15.73
N ILE A 281 -4.65 -11.77 14.84
CA ILE A 281 -3.28 -11.84 14.33
C ILE A 281 -2.55 -10.57 14.76
N SER A 282 -1.43 -10.73 15.46
CA SER A 282 -0.49 -9.65 15.78
C SER A 282 0.81 -9.89 15.02
N ILE A 283 1.41 -8.80 14.55
CA ILE A 283 2.70 -8.82 13.86
C ILE A 283 3.73 -8.30 14.86
N HIS A 284 4.71 -9.12 15.17
CA HIS A 284 5.83 -8.79 16.05
C HIS A 284 7.08 -8.59 15.20
N GLU A 285 7.79 -7.50 15.45
CA GLU A 285 9.09 -7.22 14.84
C GLU A 285 10.16 -7.86 15.73
N ASP A 286 10.60 -9.07 15.37
CA ASP A 286 11.70 -9.75 16.03
C ASP A 286 13.04 -9.43 15.33
N PRO A 287 14.18 -9.51 16.05
CA PRO A 287 15.50 -9.31 15.45
C PRO A 287 15.82 -10.32 14.32
N ASP A 288 15.18 -11.50 14.35
CA ASP A 288 15.31 -12.55 13.31
C ASP A 288 14.34 -12.36 12.13
N GLY A 289 13.58 -11.26 12.11
CA GLY A 289 12.57 -10.92 11.10
C GLY A 289 11.14 -10.95 11.65
N ASP A 290 10.20 -10.28 10.95
CA ASP A 290 8.81 -10.21 11.38
C ASP A 290 8.18 -11.60 11.52
N LYS A 291 7.51 -11.82 12.64
CA LYS A 291 6.70 -13.02 12.89
C LYS A 291 5.25 -12.57 13.12
N ALA A 292 4.32 -13.24 12.45
CA ALA A 292 2.90 -13.09 12.75
C ALA A 292 2.54 -14.16 13.77
N VAL A 293 1.90 -13.78 14.87
CA VAL A 293 1.36 -14.72 15.84
C VAL A 293 -0.16 -14.69 15.82
N TYR A 294 -0.81 -15.83 16.07
CA TYR A 294 -2.26 -15.93 16.12
C TYR A 294 -2.78 -16.40 17.47
N CYS A 295 -3.91 -15.81 17.89
CA CYS A 295 -4.74 -16.28 19.00
C CYS A 295 -6.16 -16.59 18.47
N PRO A 296 -6.73 -17.76 18.80
CA PRO A 296 -8.11 -18.07 18.45
C PRO A 296 -9.09 -17.26 19.29
N ILE A 297 -10.07 -16.64 18.64
CA ILE A 297 -11.17 -15.93 19.29
C ILE A 297 -12.35 -16.91 19.37
N ARG A 298 -12.82 -17.16 20.60
CA ARG A 298 -13.79 -18.24 20.87
C ARG A 298 -15.24 -17.80 20.75
N SER A 299 -15.52 -16.51 20.91
CA SER A 299 -16.87 -15.98 20.98
C SER A 299 -16.99 -14.62 20.29
N LYS A 300 -18.20 -14.34 19.81
CA LYS A 300 -18.58 -13.05 19.28
C LYS A 300 -19.81 -12.54 20.01
N MET A 301 -19.73 -11.32 20.52
CA MET A 301 -20.82 -10.62 21.18
C MET A 301 -21.28 -9.47 20.31
N LEU A 302 -22.56 -9.47 19.95
CA LEU A 302 -23.21 -8.34 19.27
C LEU A 302 -23.90 -7.49 20.32
N VAL A 303 -23.52 -6.21 20.37
CA VAL A 303 -23.95 -5.26 21.41
C VAL A 303 -24.77 -4.16 20.74
N ARG A 304 -26.03 -4.02 21.15
CA ARG A 304 -27.00 -3.06 20.61
C ARG A 304 -27.49 -2.12 21.68
N LYS A 305 -27.60 -0.83 21.39
CA LYS A 305 -28.07 0.16 22.37
C LYS A 305 -29.47 -0.22 22.85
N LYS A 306 -29.65 -0.37 24.17
CA LYS A 306 -30.94 -0.70 24.79
C LYS A 306 -31.94 0.40 24.45
N ARG A 307 -33.15 0.02 24.04
CA ARG A 307 -34.20 0.99 23.67
C ARG A 307 -34.89 1.50 24.92
N ALA A 308 -35.25 2.79 24.91
CA ALA A 308 -36.10 3.34 25.97
C ALA A 308 -37.44 2.61 25.99
N LEU A 309 -37.87 2.20 27.19
CA LEU A 309 -39.17 1.56 27.38
C LEU A 309 -40.30 2.54 27.07
N SER A 310 -41.43 2.00 26.61
CA SER A 310 -42.65 2.79 26.42
C SER A 310 -43.11 3.41 27.73
N ALA A 311 -43.84 4.53 27.68
CA ALA A 311 -44.33 5.22 28.88
C ALA A 311 -45.07 4.30 29.86
N LYS A 312 -45.78 3.28 29.35
CA LYS A 312 -46.52 2.29 30.15
C LYS A 312 -45.63 1.31 30.92
N LEU A 313 -44.41 1.09 30.44
CA LEU A 313 -43.45 0.12 30.99
C LEU A 313 -42.31 0.80 31.76
N ARG A 314 -42.36 2.12 31.97
CA ARG A 314 -41.31 2.86 32.69
C ARG A 314 -41.10 2.37 34.13
N TYR A 315 -42.15 1.90 34.78
CA TYR A 315 -42.08 1.36 36.14
C TYR A 315 -41.12 0.16 36.26
N LEU A 316 -40.86 -0.57 35.16
CA LEU A 316 -39.89 -1.66 35.14
C LEU A 316 -38.44 -1.16 35.14
N ASP A 317 -38.20 0.11 34.77
CA ASP A 317 -36.87 0.72 34.77
C ASP A 317 -36.65 1.67 35.96
N ASP A 318 -37.65 1.80 36.85
CA ASP A 318 -37.56 2.53 38.12
C ASP A 318 -36.85 1.68 39.17
N TYR A 319 -35.52 1.61 39.05
CA TYR A 319 -34.63 1.09 40.08
C TYR A 319 -33.30 1.84 40.06
N GLU A 320 -32.58 1.78 41.18
CA GLU A 320 -31.31 2.48 41.32
C GLU A 320 -30.22 1.77 40.51
N LYS A 321 -29.88 2.35 39.36
CA LYS A 321 -28.77 1.88 38.51
C LYS A 321 -27.46 2.51 38.98
N PRO A 322 -26.34 1.75 39.00
CA PRO A 322 -25.04 2.29 39.34
C PRO A 322 -24.58 3.27 38.25
N ASN A 323 -24.55 4.57 38.58
CA ASN A 323 -24.08 5.61 37.67
C ASN A 323 -22.56 5.77 37.66
N VAL A 324 -21.90 5.42 38.77
CA VAL A 324 -20.47 5.58 38.98
C VAL A 324 -19.87 4.27 39.48
N LEU A 325 -18.72 3.90 38.94
CA LEU A 325 -17.99 2.69 39.30
C LEU A 325 -16.57 3.10 39.71
N THR A 326 -16.19 2.77 40.93
CA THR A 326 -14.83 2.95 41.44
C THR A 326 -14.07 1.64 41.32
N VAL A 327 -12.96 1.64 40.57
CA VAL A 327 -12.11 0.47 40.36
C VAL A 327 -10.81 0.67 41.12
N THR A 328 -10.46 -0.30 41.97
CA THR A 328 -9.18 -0.41 42.66
C THR A 328 -8.33 -1.48 41.98
N TYR A 329 -7.07 -1.17 41.72
CA TYR A 329 -6.09 -2.15 41.24
C TYR A 329 -5.34 -2.71 42.46
N ASN A 330 -5.51 -4.00 42.71
CA ASN A 330 -4.71 -4.70 43.71
C ASN A 330 -3.49 -5.27 42.97
N ASN A 331 -2.29 -4.85 43.37
CA ASN A 331 -1.03 -5.39 42.87
C ASN A 331 -0.81 -6.85 43.32
#